data_AF-A0ABD3BHG9-F1
#
_entry.id   AF-A0ABD3BHG9-F1
#
_cell.length_a   1.000
_cell.length_b   1.000
_cell.length_c   1.000
_cell.angle_alpha   90.00
_cell.angle_beta   90.00
_cell.angle_gamma   90.00
#
_symmetry.space_group_name_H-M   'P 1'
#
loop_
_entity.id
_entity.type
_entity.pdbx_description
1 polymer ?
#
loop_
_entity_poly.entity_id
_entity_poly.type
_entity_poly.pdbx_seq_one_letter_code
_entity_poly.pdbx_strand_id
1 'polypeptide(L)'
;MITMKKHSRRFSDAYIYSTFGSSAPYTISPDSKPFLNWLRKEGIIVGIISNAEYRYQDVILPALGLHKGSEWDFGVFSGLEGVEKPDPKMYEIALERAGKIAPEEALHVGDSMRDRIIGRPRISECTRYC
;
A
#
# COMPACT_ATOMS: atom_id res chain seq x y z
N MET A 1 -0.45 -0.82 6.64
CA MET A 1 -0.85 -0.64 5.23
C MET A 1 -2.05 -1.52 4.98
N ILE A 2 -3.11 -0.99 4.37
CA ILE A 2 -4.35 -1.75 4.09
C ILE A 2 -4.07 -2.71 2.95
N THR A 3 -4.29 -4.00 3.19
CA THR A 3 -4.26 -5.00 2.14
C THR A 3 -5.67 -5.42 1.76
N MET A 4 -5.89 -5.67 0.47
CA MET A 4 -7.16 -6.07 -0.10
C MET A 4 -7.04 -7.50 -0.62
N LYS A 5 -7.84 -8.41 -0.05
CA LYS A 5 -7.85 -9.82 -0.45
C LYS A 5 -8.42 -9.98 -1.87
N LYS A 6 -7.62 -10.53 -2.78
CA LYS A 6 -8.08 -10.95 -4.11
C LYS A 6 -8.86 -12.28 -3.99
N HIS A 7 -10.15 -12.30 -4.30
CA HIS A 7 -10.91 -13.53 -4.47
C HIS A 7 -10.75 -14.06 -5.90
N SER A 8 -10.16 -15.25 -6.04
CA SER A 8 -9.90 -15.91 -7.31
C SER A 8 -11.16 -16.57 -7.87
N ARG A 9 -11.74 -15.98 -8.92
CA ARG A 9 -12.56 -16.68 -9.93
C ARG A 9 -12.05 -16.29 -11.32
N ARG A 10 -12.08 -17.23 -12.27
CA ARG A 10 -11.67 -16.99 -13.67
C ARG A 10 -12.65 -15.99 -14.31
N PHE A 11 -12.13 -14.85 -14.73
CA PHE A 11 -12.88 -13.80 -15.41
C PHE A 11 -12.09 -13.32 -16.64
N SER A 12 -12.78 -12.75 -17.64
CA SER A 12 -12.15 -12.14 -18.81
C SER A 12 -11.36 -10.90 -18.41
N ASP A 13 -10.30 -10.57 -19.16
CA ASP A 13 -9.43 -9.42 -18.85
C ASP A 13 -10.25 -8.12 -18.73
N ALA A 14 -11.21 -7.89 -19.63
CA ALA A 14 -12.09 -6.72 -19.57
C ALA A 14 -12.96 -6.65 -18.28
N TYR A 15 -13.39 -7.80 -17.75
CA TYR A 15 -14.15 -7.87 -16.49
C TYR A 15 -13.24 -7.68 -15.27
N ILE A 16 -12.02 -8.23 -15.31
CA ILE A 16 -10.99 -8.00 -14.30
C ILE A 16 -10.68 -6.49 -14.24
N TYR A 17 -10.43 -5.86 -15.39
CA TYR A 17 -10.15 -4.43 -15.48
C TYR A 17 -11.32 -3.55 -14.98
N SER A 18 -12.56 -3.84 -15.38
CA SER A 18 -13.71 -3.04 -14.94
C SER A 18 -13.98 -3.19 -13.43
N THR A 19 -13.78 -4.41 -12.89
CA THR A 19 -14.01 -4.69 -11.47
C THR A 19 -12.92 -4.04 -10.63
N PHE A 20 -11.64 -4.30 -10.89
CA PHE A 20 -10.52 -3.80 -10.09
C PHE A 20 -10.19 -2.32 -10.35
N GLY A 21 -10.73 -1.72 -11.41
CA GLY A 21 -10.65 -0.28 -11.68
C GLY A 21 -11.72 0.56 -10.95
N SER A 22 -12.59 -0.06 -10.16
CA SER A 22 -13.63 0.60 -9.36
C SER A 22 -13.40 0.37 -7.86
N SER A 23 -14.04 1.15 -6.99
CA SER A 23 -13.98 0.90 -5.53
C SER A 23 -14.81 -0.31 -5.08
N ALA A 24 -15.73 -0.80 -5.93
CA ALA A 24 -16.74 -1.79 -5.58
C ALA A 24 -16.22 -3.14 -5.03
N PRO A 25 -15.10 -3.72 -5.50
CA PRO A 25 -14.60 -4.98 -4.95
C PRO A 25 -13.74 -4.79 -3.69
N TYR A 26 -13.55 -3.55 -3.24
CA TYR A 26 -12.62 -3.23 -2.18
C TYR A 26 -13.35 -2.87 -0.89
N THR A 27 -12.78 -3.30 0.22
CA THR A 27 -13.24 -2.94 1.55
C THR A 27 -12.04 -2.59 2.40
N ILE A 28 -12.17 -1.53 3.20
CA ILE A 28 -11.16 -1.17 4.18
C ILE A 28 -11.34 -2.05 5.42
N SER A 29 -10.24 -2.63 5.91
CA SER A 29 -10.25 -3.26 7.22
C SER A 29 -10.63 -2.21 8.29
N PRO A 30 -11.56 -2.52 9.21
CA PRO A 30 -12.06 -1.56 10.21
C PRO A 30 -10.96 -0.85 10.99
N ASP A 31 -9.87 -1.55 11.28
CA ASP A 31 -8.76 -1.06 12.10
C ASP A 31 -7.78 -0.17 11.33
N SER A 32 -7.90 -0.13 10.00
CA SER A 32 -6.97 0.60 9.15
C SER A 32 -7.02 2.10 9.38
N LYS A 33 -8.21 2.73 9.39
CA LYS A 33 -8.33 4.17 9.61
C LYS A 33 -7.89 4.58 11.02
N PRO A 34 -8.33 3.90 12.10
CA PRO A 34 -7.80 4.15 13.44
C PRO A 34 -6.28 4.07 13.52
N PHE A 35 -5.68 3.04 12.92
CA PHE A 35 -4.23 2.85 12.91
C PHE A 35 -3.49 3.97 12.16
N LEU A 36 -3.94 4.33 10.96
CA LEU A 36 -3.35 5.41 10.16
C LEU A 36 -3.45 6.77 10.88
N ASN A 37 -4.59 7.04 11.50
CA ASN A 37 -4.80 8.24 12.31
C ASN A 37 -3.89 8.28 13.54
N TRP A 38 -3.66 7.13 14.18
CA TRP A 38 -2.72 7.05 15.29
C TRP A 38 -1.29 7.35 14.84
N LEU A 39 -0.80 6.70 13.77
CA LEU A 39 0.55 6.96 13.22
C LEU A 39 0.76 8.46 12.91
N ARG A 40 -0.24 9.10 12.33
CA ARG A 40 -0.18 10.53 12.03
C ARG A 40 -0.08 11.39 13.30
N LYS A 41 -0.81 11.05 14.37
CA LYS A 41 -0.72 11.76 15.66
C LYS A 41 0.67 11.65 16.28
N GLU A 42 1.36 10.53 16.05
CA GLU A 42 2.75 10.32 16.48
C GLU A 42 3.77 11.03 15.55
N GLY A 43 3.32 11.75 14.51
CA GLY A 43 4.20 12.43 13.56
C GLY A 43 4.90 11.48 12.58
N ILE A 44 4.42 10.25 12.44
CA ILE A 44 4.99 9.25 11.52
C ILE A 44 4.48 9.49 10.10
N ILE A 45 5.41 9.56 9.15
CA ILE A 45 5.10 9.66 7.71
C ILE A 45 4.56 8.31 7.23
N VAL A 46 3.45 8.33 6.50
CA VAL A 46 2.78 7.12 6.02
C VAL A 46 2.77 7.06 4.50
N GLY A 47 3.47 6.06 3.96
CA GLY A 47 3.46 5.72 2.53
C GLY A 47 2.58 4.52 2.20
N ILE A 48 1.97 4.50 1.01
CA ILE A 48 1.30 3.33 0.43
C ILE A 48 2.17 2.74 -0.67
N ILE A 49 2.47 1.44 -0.61
CA ILE A 49 3.24 0.73 -1.66
C ILE A 49 2.40 -0.44 -2.18
N SER A 50 1.97 -0.39 -3.44
CA SER A 50 1.04 -1.38 -3.99
C SER A 50 1.33 -1.75 -5.45
N ASN A 51 1.18 -3.03 -5.78
CA ASN A 51 1.13 -3.49 -7.17
C ASN A 51 -0.26 -3.20 -7.70
N ALA A 52 -0.51 -1.95 -8.07
CA ALA A 52 -1.81 -1.43 -8.44
C ALA A 52 -1.68 -0.39 -9.56
N GLU A 53 -2.76 -0.27 -10.33
CA GLU A 53 -2.86 0.66 -11.45
C GLU A 53 -2.98 2.12 -11.00
N TYR A 54 -2.73 3.05 -11.93
CA TYR A 54 -2.75 4.49 -11.69
C TYR A 54 -4.06 5.01 -11.03
N ARG A 55 -5.20 4.36 -11.31
CA ARG A 55 -6.51 4.74 -10.75
C ARG A 55 -6.63 4.56 -9.25
N TYR A 56 -5.76 3.75 -8.64
CA TYR A 56 -5.83 3.50 -7.21
C TYR A 56 -5.65 4.77 -6.39
N GLN A 57 -4.66 5.56 -6.77
CA GLN A 57 -4.26 6.73 -6.03
C GLN A 57 -5.38 7.77 -5.98
N ASP A 58 -5.97 8.06 -7.13
CA ASP A 58 -6.83 9.24 -7.29
C ASP A 58 -8.33 8.89 -7.33
N VAL A 59 -8.69 7.61 -7.51
CA VAL A 59 -10.09 7.15 -7.59
C VAL A 59 -10.43 6.20 -6.46
N ILE A 60 -9.70 5.09 -6.32
CA ILE A 60 -10.11 4.00 -5.43
C ILE A 60 -9.89 4.36 -3.96
N LEU A 61 -8.71 4.87 -3.59
CA LEU A 61 -8.43 5.23 -2.20
C LEU A 61 -9.36 6.33 -1.68
N PRO A 62 -9.61 7.44 -2.42
CA PRO A 62 -10.58 8.44 -2.00
C PRO A 62 -12.01 7.91 -1.90
N ALA A 63 -12.43 7.04 -2.82
CA ALA A 63 -13.77 6.42 -2.78
C ALA A 63 -13.97 5.50 -1.56
N LEU A 64 -12.88 5.00 -0.96
CA LEU A 64 -12.91 4.26 0.29
C LEU A 64 -12.71 5.19 1.51
N GLY A 65 -12.56 6.49 1.28
CA GLY A 65 -12.34 7.51 2.30
C GLY A 65 -10.93 7.48 2.89
N LEU A 66 -9.93 7.19 2.05
CA LEU A 66 -8.50 7.37 2.34
C LEU A 66 -7.95 8.44 1.43
N HIS A 67 -7.72 9.61 1.99
CA HIS A 67 -7.32 10.80 1.27
C HIS A 67 -5.85 11.08 1.50
N LYS A 68 -5.14 11.36 0.39
CA LYS A 68 -3.76 11.84 0.45
C LYS A 68 -3.71 13.14 1.25
N GLY A 69 -2.74 13.26 2.14
CA GLY A 69 -2.60 14.37 3.09
C GLY A 69 -3.45 14.24 4.36
N SER A 70 -4.38 13.27 4.43
CA SER A 70 -5.15 12.94 5.63
C SER A 70 -4.64 11.64 6.25
N GLU A 71 -4.96 10.49 5.67
CA GLU A 71 -4.56 9.19 6.23
C GLU A 71 -3.20 8.70 5.73
N TRP A 72 -2.65 9.30 4.68
CA TRP A 72 -1.37 8.92 4.07
C TRP A 72 -0.73 10.08 3.30
N ASP A 73 0.59 10.09 3.15
CA ASP A 73 1.35 11.25 2.65
C ASP A 73 1.81 11.07 1.20
N PHE A 74 2.22 9.86 0.83
CA PHE A 74 2.67 9.53 -0.51
C PHE A 74 2.34 8.09 -0.91
N GLY A 75 2.33 7.82 -2.20
CA GLY A 75 2.03 6.51 -2.76
C GLY A 75 3.09 6.10 -3.76
N VAL A 76 3.34 4.80 -3.86
CA VAL A 76 4.24 4.15 -4.83
C VAL A 76 3.44 3.01 -5.43
N PHE A 77 3.03 3.18 -6.69
CA PHE A 77 2.11 2.26 -7.37
C PHE A 77 2.78 1.72 -8.61
N SER A 78 2.77 0.40 -8.81
CA SER A 78 3.47 -0.20 -9.95
C SER A 78 3.01 0.33 -11.31
N GLY A 79 1.72 0.65 -11.44
CA GLY A 79 1.16 1.26 -12.65
C GLY A 79 1.66 2.68 -12.93
N LEU A 80 2.26 3.36 -11.94
CA LEU A 80 2.90 4.67 -12.10
C LEU A 80 4.42 4.55 -12.24
N GLU A 81 5.05 3.65 -11.47
CA GLU A 81 6.52 3.53 -11.44
C GLU A 81 7.09 2.63 -12.54
N GLY A 82 6.26 1.78 -13.17
CA GLY A 82 6.71 0.80 -14.15
C GLY A 82 7.55 -0.34 -13.54
N VAL A 83 7.58 -0.44 -12.21
CA VAL A 83 8.23 -1.51 -11.44
C VAL A 83 7.26 -2.04 -10.38
N GLU A 84 7.36 -3.31 -10.02
CA GLU A 84 6.44 -3.95 -9.08
C GLU A 84 7.17 -4.67 -7.96
N LYS A 85 6.54 -4.78 -6.79
CA LYS A 85 7.05 -5.64 -5.71
C LYS A 85 7.13 -7.09 -6.23
N PRO A 86 8.18 -7.85 -5.89
CA PRO A 86 9.17 -7.58 -4.83
C PRO A 86 10.43 -6.83 -5.27
N ASP A 87 10.43 -6.14 -6.42
CA ASP A 87 11.60 -5.38 -6.87
C ASP A 87 12.03 -4.35 -5.80
N PRO A 88 13.33 -4.36 -5.36
CA PRO A 88 13.85 -3.43 -4.37
C PRO A 88 13.61 -1.95 -4.69
N LYS A 89 13.55 -1.60 -5.98
CA LYS A 89 13.37 -0.23 -6.45
C LYS A 89 12.08 0.40 -5.95
N MET A 90 11.00 -0.38 -5.76
CA MET A 90 9.75 0.13 -5.17
C MET A 90 9.96 0.71 -3.77
N TYR A 91 10.82 0.08 -2.98
CA TYR A 91 11.12 0.51 -1.61
C TYR A 91 12.08 1.69 -1.59
N GLU A 92 13.03 1.72 -2.52
CA GLU A 92 13.95 2.86 -2.69
C GLU A 92 13.21 4.13 -3.08
N ILE A 93 12.25 4.03 -4.01
CA ILE A 93 11.35 5.14 -4.36
C ILE A 93 10.54 5.59 -3.14
N ALA A 94 10.08 4.67 -2.31
CA ALA A 94 9.33 5.00 -1.10
C ALA A 94 10.19 5.77 -0.07
N LEU A 95 11.43 5.33 0.17
CA LEU A 95 12.37 6.00 1.07
C LEU A 95 12.73 7.40 0.57
N GLU A 96 12.92 7.55 -0.75
CA GLU A 96 13.16 8.85 -1.38
C GLU A 96 11.96 9.80 -1.17
N ARG A 97 10.73 9.33 -1.43
CA ARG A 97 9.49 10.11 -1.25
C ARG A 97 9.18 10.43 0.22
N ALA A 98 9.66 9.62 1.15
CA ALA A 98 9.55 9.88 2.59
C ALA A 98 10.53 10.96 3.09
N GLY A 99 11.36 11.54 2.20
CA GLY A 99 12.34 12.55 2.57
C GLY A 99 13.77 12.02 2.68
N LYS A 100 14.12 10.96 1.94
CA LYS A 100 15.45 10.33 1.93
C LYS A 100 15.87 9.74 3.28
N ILE A 101 14.94 9.02 3.92
CA ILE A 101 15.19 8.37 5.21
C ILE A 101 16.00 7.09 5.03
N ALA A 102 16.71 6.67 6.09
CA ALA A 102 17.45 5.43 6.07
C ALA A 102 16.50 4.20 6.11
N PRO A 103 16.83 3.08 5.46
CA PRO A 103 16.02 1.85 5.54
C PRO A 103 15.75 1.38 6.98
N GLU A 104 16.66 1.65 7.90
CA GLU A 104 16.58 1.30 9.33
C GLU A 104 15.50 2.11 10.08
N GLU A 105 15.12 3.27 9.55
CA GLU A 105 14.11 4.16 10.11
C GLU A 105 12.70 3.88 9.53
N ALA A 106 12.60 2.92 8.61
CA ALA A 106 11.38 2.62 7.89
C ALA A 106 10.78 1.26 8.29
N LEU A 107 9.45 1.22 8.41
CA LEU A 107 8.68 0.01 8.65
C LEU A 107 7.68 -0.24 7.52
N HIS A 108 7.89 -1.32 6.76
CA HIS A 108 6.93 -1.84 5.79
C HIS A 108 5.99 -2.89 6.42
N VAL A 109 4.71 -2.59 6.45
CA VAL A 109 3.66 -3.48 6.96
C VAL A 109 2.82 -4.00 5.80
N GLY A 110 2.73 -5.32 5.62
CA GLY A 110 1.95 -5.96 4.56
C GLY A 110 1.64 -7.43 4.87
N ASP A 111 0.73 -8.04 4.13
CA ASP A 111 0.26 -9.43 4.32
C ASP A 111 0.97 -10.46 3.44
N SER A 112 1.65 -10.02 2.37
CA SER A 112 2.41 -10.90 1.50
C SER A 112 3.84 -11.08 2.00
N MET A 113 4.17 -12.30 2.43
CA MET A 113 5.56 -12.68 2.72
C MET A 113 6.46 -12.65 1.48
N ARG A 114 5.88 -12.80 0.27
CA ARG A 114 6.64 -12.81 -1.00
C ARG A 114 7.09 -11.42 -1.43
N ASP A 115 6.40 -10.40 -0.94
CA ASP A 115 6.74 -9.02 -1.26
C ASP A 115 7.97 -8.55 -0.47
N ARG A 116 8.41 -9.32 0.54
CA ARG A 116 9.54 -9.00 1.43
C ARG A 116 10.87 -9.14 0.70
N ILE A 117 11.72 -8.12 0.84
CA ILE A 117 13.15 -8.24 0.52
C ILE A 117 13.84 -8.93 1.69
N ILE A 118 14.42 -10.10 1.44
CA ILE A 118 15.24 -10.81 2.42
C ILE A 118 16.60 -10.10 2.54
N GLY A 119 16.97 -9.63 3.74
CA GLY A 119 18.32 -9.15 4.05
C GLY A 119 18.50 -7.67 4.46
N ARG A 120 17.44 -6.86 4.53
CA ARG A 120 17.48 -5.52 5.16
C ARG A 120 16.96 -5.55 6.61
N PRO A 121 17.39 -4.62 7.50
CA PRO A 121 17.13 -4.71 8.94
C PRO A 121 15.64 -4.78 9.25
N ARG A 122 15.32 -5.46 10.36
CA ARG A 122 13.97 -5.85 10.79
C ARG A 122 12.88 -4.86 10.43
N ILE A 123 12.23 -5.14 9.32
CA ILE A 123 10.88 -4.72 9.06
C ILE A 123 9.98 -5.60 9.95
N SER A 124 9.77 -5.18 11.21
CA SER A 124 9.04 -5.96 12.21
C SER A 124 7.60 -6.24 11.77
N GLU A 125 7.21 -7.51 11.88
CA GLU A 125 5.90 -8.02 11.48
C GLU A 125 4.76 -7.39 12.29
N CYS A 126 3.64 -7.12 11.62
CA CYS A 126 2.32 -7.25 12.21
C CYS A 126 1.45 -8.07 11.23
N THR A 127 1.67 -9.38 11.22
CA THR A 127 0.97 -10.34 10.33
C THR A 127 -0.14 -11.09 11.06
N ARG A 128 -0.48 -10.71 12.30
CA ARG A 128 -1.60 -11.28 13.06
C ARG A 128 -1.97 -10.32 14.21
N TYR A 129 -3.27 -10.11 14.39
CA TYR A 129 -3.95 -9.13 15.27
C TYR A 129 -4.24 -7.76 14.65
N CYS A 130 -5.27 -7.74 13.83
CA CYS A 130 -6.41 -6.83 13.87
C CYS A 130 -7.61 -7.62 13.32
#